data_AF-A0A0F4LGW7-F1
#
_entry.id   AF-A0A0F4LGW7-F1
#
_cell.length_a   1.000
_cell.length_b   1.000
_cell.length_c   1.000
_cell.angle_alpha   90.00
_cell.angle_beta   90.00
_cell.angle_gamma   90.00
#
_symmetry.space_group_name_H-M   'P 1'
#
loop_
_entity.id
_entity.type
_entity.pdbx_description
1 polymer ?
#
loop_
_entity_poly.entity_id
_entity_poly.type
_entity_poly.pdbx_seq_one_letter_code
_entity_poly.pdbx_strand_id
1 'polypeptide(L)' 'MKIVNLDSYALNPGDLDWSPLKKLGECTFYDRTPVDDDDEILKRIGDAEIVLTNKTPLDQHVLE' A
#
# COMPACT_ATOMS: atom_id res chain seq x y z
N MET A 1 2.99 14.39 1.26
CA MET A 1 2.70 13.10 1.88
C MET A 1 2.26 12.11 0.82
N LYS A 2 3.14 11.18 0.47
CA LYS A 2 2.81 10.02 -0.38
C LYS A 2 2.35 8.85 0.48
N ILE A 3 1.19 8.27 0.13
CA ILE A 3 0.55 7.17 0.85
C ILE A 3 0.34 6.02 -0.14
N VAL A 4 0.85 4.84 0.18
CA VAL A 4 0.68 3.63 -0.63
C VAL A 4 -0.10 2.59 0.16
N ASN A 5 -1.13 2.01 -0.44
CA ASN A 5 -1.80 0.82 0.08
C ASN A 5 -1.49 -0.38 -0.81
N LEU A 6 -0.83 -1.39 -0.25
CA LEU A 6 -0.31 -2.54 -1.01
C LEU A 6 -1.37 -3.60 -1.34
N ASP A 7 -2.52 -3.60 -0.67
CA ASP A 7 -3.54 -4.65 -0.80
C ASP A 7 -4.96 -4.18 -0.43
N SER A 8 -5.44 -3.18 -1.17
CA SER A 8 -6.70 -2.50 -0.91
C SER A 8 -7.95 -3.29 -1.30
N TYR A 9 -7.86 -4.30 -2.17
CA TYR A 9 -9.03 -4.96 -2.76
C TYR A 9 -10.00 -5.52 -1.72
N ALA A 10 -9.48 -6.23 -0.71
CA ALA A 10 -10.32 -6.84 0.33
C ALA A 10 -10.91 -5.80 1.30
N LEU A 11 -10.25 -4.66 1.47
CA LEU A 11 -10.72 -3.57 2.33
C LEU A 11 -11.80 -2.73 1.65
N ASN A 12 -11.65 -2.46 0.36
CA ASN A 12 -12.59 -1.67 -0.42
C ASN A 12 -12.65 -2.17 -1.88
N PRO A 13 -13.55 -3.10 -2.20
CA PRO A 13 -13.80 -3.54 -3.58
C PRO A 13 -14.61 -2.51 -4.41
N GLY A 14 -14.81 -1.29 -3.93
CA GLY A 14 -15.47 -0.18 -4.62
C GLY A 14 -16.70 0.38 -3.90
N ASP A 15 -16.97 -0.04 -2.66
CA ASP A 15 -18.13 0.34 -1.85
C ASP A 15 -17.83 1.39 -0.76
N LEU A 16 -16.56 1.63 -0.42
CA LEU A 16 -16.14 2.66 0.54
C LEU A 16 -15.58 3.92 -0.17
N ASP A 17 -15.67 5.06 0.52
CA ASP A 17 -15.13 6.34 0.04
C ASP A 17 -13.67 6.55 0.49
N TRP A 18 -12.74 6.67 -0.48
CA TRP A 18 -11.34 6.99 -0.24
C TRP A 18 -11.04 8.48 -0.04
N SER A 19 -12.03 9.36 -0.22
CA SER A 19 -11.83 10.81 -0.13
C SER A 19 -11.22 11.28 1.19
N PRO A 20 -11.56 10.74 2.36
CA PRO A 20 -10.90 11.11 3.61
C PRO A 20 -9.39 10.85 3.61
N LEU A 21 -8.94 9.72 3.04
CA LEU A 21 -7.52 9.38 2.98
C LEU A 21 -6.79 10.25 1.96
N LYS A 22 -7.40 10.50 0.79
CA LYS A 22 -6.87 11.40 -0.25
C LYS A 22 -6.72 12.85 0.22
N LYS A 23 -7.43 13.27 1.27
CA LYS A 23 -7.23 14.60 1.89
C LYS A 23 -5.94 14.70 2.71
N LEU A 24 -5.36 13.58 3.14
CA LEU A 24 -4.12 13.54 3.91
C LEU A 24 -2.88 13.53 3.02
N GLY A 25 -3.00 13.09 1.76
CA GLY A 25 -1.87 12.99 0.85
C GLY A 25 -2.21 12.39 -0.51
N GLU A 26 -1.20 12.32 -1.37
CA GLU A 26 -1.28 11.63 -2.66
C GLU A 26 -1.32 10.12 -2.40
N CYS A 27 -2.39 9.45 -2.84
CA CYS A 27 -2.64 8.05 -2.54
C CYS A 27 -2.51 7.16 -3.78
N THR A 28 -1.79 6.05 -3.66
CA THR A 28 -1.78 4.94 -4.61
C THR A 28 -2.34 3.69 -3.97
N PHE A 29 -3.24 3.00 -4.66
CA PHE A 29 -3.92 1.80 -4.18
C PHE A 29 -3.63 0.63 -5.13
N TYR A 30 -3.06 -0.44 -4.60
CA TYR A 30 -2.88 -1.70 -5.31
C TYR A 30 -3.92 -2.71 -4.82
N ASP A 31 -4.61 -3.36 -5.75
CA ASP A 31 -5.60 -4.40 -5.40
C ASP A 31 -4.93 -5.53 -4.60
N ARG A 32 -3.78 -6.01 -5.09
CA ARG A 32 -2.94 -7.05 -4.48
C ARG A 32 -1.48 -6.80 -4.82
N THR A 33 -0.59 -6.99 -3.85
CA THR A 33 0.86 -7.10 -4.03
C THR A 33 1.29 -8.55 -3.81
N PRO A 34 2.20 -9.11 -4.64
CA PRO A 34 2.76 -10.44 -4.40
C PRO A 34 3.42 -10.50 -3.02
N VAL A 35 3.28 -11.62 -2.32
CA VAL A 35 3.72 -11.76 -0.91
C VAL A 35 5.10 -12.39 -0.77
N ASP A 36 5.65 -12.89 -1.87
CA ASP A 36 6.90 -13.63 -2.01
C ASP A 36 7.87 -12.94 -2.98
N ASP A 37 7.67 -11.63 -3.21
CA ASP A 37 8.47 -10.79 -4.11
C ASP A 37 8.78 -9.44 -3.44
N ASP A 38 9.85 -9.43 -2.64
CA ASP A 38 10.28 -8.24 -1.90
C ASP A 38 10.68 -7.08 -2.84
N ASP A 39 11.21 -7.39 -4.02
CA ASP A 39 11.60 -6.38 -5.01
C ASP A 39 10.37 -5.63 -5.54
N GLU A 40 9.27 -6.32 -5.84
CA GLU A 40 8.02 -5.70 -6.25
C GLU A 40 7.34 -4.95 -5.08
N ILE A 41 7.44 -5.47 -3.85
CA ILE A 41 6.96 -4.75 -2.64
C ILE A 41 7.71 -3.41 -2.49
N LEU A 42 9.05 -3.44 -2.50
CA LEU A 42 9.90 -2.25 -2.40
C LEU A 42 9.65 -1.26 -3.53
N LYS A 43 9.50 -1.75 -4.76
CA LYS A 43 9.18 -0.92 -5.93
C LYS A 43 7.84 -0.21 -5.80
N ARG A 44 6.82 -0.85 -5.22
CA ARG A 44 5.50 -0.24 -4.97
C ARG A 44 5.50 0.75 -3.82
N ILE A 45 6.29 0.47 -2.77
CA ILE A 45 6.53 1.41 -1.68
C ILE A 45 7.22 2.66 -2.23
N GLY A 46 8.28 2.50 -3.01
CA GLY A 46 9.02 3.60 -3.62
C GLY A 46 9.48 4.63 -2.59
N ASP A 47 9.11 5.88 -2.79
CA ASP A 47 9.39 6.99 -1.87
C ASP A 47 8.18 7.36 -0.98
N ALA A 48 7.28 6.41 -0.71
CA ALA A 48 6.12 6.64 0.13
C ALA A 48 6.51 6.95 1.58
N GLU A 49 5.88 7.98 2.14
CA GLU A 49 6.04 8.36 3.56
C GLU A 49 5.17 7.50 4.48
N ILE A 50 4.05 6.98 3.95
CA ILE A 50 3.13 6.08 4.66
C ILE A 50 2.84 4.87 3.78
N VAL A 51 3.02 3.68 4.36
CA VAL A 51 2.64 2.40 3.75
C VAL A 51 1.52 1.78 4.58
N LEU A 52 0.43 1.41 3.91
CA LEU A 52 -0.70 0.68 4.47
C LEU A 52 -0.68 -0.74 3.92
N THR A 53 -0.88 -1.71 4.80
CA THR A 53 -1.03 -3.12 4.41
C THR A 53 -2.00 -3.85 5.32
N ASN A 54 -2.77 -4.76 4.72
CA ASN A 54 -3.58 -5.75 5.41
C ASN A 54 -2.78 -7.03 5.68
N LYS A 55 -2.11 -7.58 4.65
CA LYS A 55 -1.46 -8.90 4.65
C LYS A 55 -0.20 -8.98 3.79
N THR A 56 0.16 -7.95 3.03
CA THR A 56 1.45 -7.88 2.34
C THR A 56 2.57 -7.86 3.39
N PRO A 57 3.49 -8.83 3.41
CA PRO A 57 4.55 -8.89 4.40
C PRO A 57 5.47 -7.67 4.31
N LEU A 58 5.77 -7.06 5.45
CA LEU A 58 6.84 -6.08 5.60
C LEU A 58 7.82 -6.68 6.61
N ASP A 59 8.68 -7.57 6.11
CA ASP A 59 9.67 -8.22 6.94
C ASP A 59 10.90 -7.33 7.16
N GLN A 60 11.95 -7.88 7.77
CA GLN A 60 13.16 -7.11 8.03
C GLN A 60 13.82 -6.59 6.75
N HIS A 61 13.81 -7.35 5.65
CA HIS A 61 14.42 -6.94 4.40
C HIS A 61 13.69 -5.75 3.77
N VAL A 62 12.36 -5.72 3.88
CA VAL A 62 11.55 -4.61 3.36
C VAL A 62 11.66 -3.34 4.21
N LEU A 63 11.95 -3.46 5.51
CA LEU A 63 11.94 -2.33 6.46
C LEU A 63 13.31 -1.67 6.72
N GLU A 64 14.43 -2.34 6.42
CA GLU A 64 15.81 -1.86 6.65
C GLU A 64 16.50 -1.34 5.39
#